data_AF-A0A497U5P0-F1
#
_entry.id   AF-A0A497U5P0-F1
#
_cell.length_a   1.000
_cell.length_b   1.000
_cell.length_c   1.000
_cell.angle_alpha   90.00
_cell.angle_beta   90.00
_cell.angle_gamma   90.00
#
_symmetry.space_group_name_H-M   'P 1'
#
loop_
_entity.id
_entity.type
_entity.pdbx_description
1 polymer ?
#
loop_
_entity_poly.entity_id
_entity_poly.type
_entity_poly.pdbx_seq_one_letter_code
_entity_poly.pdbx_strand_id
1 'polypeptide(L)'
;MAAALGISGAILGLMAQAANQTTESESMKQPTGQAAAPSQWSRPSDEQIKASLTPEQFKVTQKNGTESPFRNAYWDNHQDGIYVDIVSGEPLFSSRAKFDSGTGWPSFSTPIKGSNVTEKEDWAWGMSRTEVRSKHGDSHLGHVFDDGPGPNGQRYCINSASLRFVPVAKLAAEGYGEYLELFADRVE
;
A
#
# COMPACT_ATOMS: atom_id res chain seq x y z
N MET A 1 -27.90 -52.83 80.09
CA MET A 1 -29.22 -53.18 79.51
C MET A 1 -29.77 -51.94 78.81
N ALA A 2 -30.46 -52.16 77.69
CA ALA A 2 -30.77 -51.24 76.60
C ALA A 2 -31.18 -49.79 76.96
N ALA A 3 -30.74 -48.83 76.14
CA ALA A 3 -31.31 -47.49 76.07
C ALA A 3 -31.28 -46.92 74.65
N ALA A 4 -32.50 -46.60 74.19
CA ALA A 4 -32.93 -45.45 73.38
C ALA A 4 -32.38 -45.19 71.95
N LEU A 5 -33.29 -45.47 70.99
CA LEU A 5 -33.97 -44.54 70.05
C LEU A 5 -33.12 -43.56 69.19
N GLY A 6 -33.11 -43.83 67.88
CA GLY A 6 -32.87 -42.86 66.79
C GLY A 6 -34.12 -42.79 65.88
N ILE A 7 -34.73 -41.63 65.61
CA ILE A 7 -34.41 -40.57 64.61
C ILE A 7 -34.70 -41.01 63.16
N SER A 8 -35.63 -40.33 62.47
CA SER A 8 -35.34 -39.45 61.32
C SER A 8 -36.62 -39.00 60.60
N GLY A 9 -36.80 -37.68 60.50
CA GLY A 9 -37.78 -37.03 59.63
C GLY A 9 -37.21 -35.66 59.27
N ALA A 10 -36.84 -35.51 58.01
CA ALA A 10 -35.99 -34.45 57.51
C ALA A 10 -36.78 -33.30 56.83
N ILE A 11 -36.01 -32.24 56.50
CA ILE A 11 -36.21 -31.25 55.43
C ILE A 11 -36.94 -29.95 55.85
N LEU A 12 -36.21 -28.82 55.88
CA LEU A 12 -36.13 -27.82 54.78
C LEU A 12 -35.61 -26.44 55.29
N GLY A 13 -34.62 -25.89 54.58
CA GLY A 13 -34.37 -24.44 54.41
C GLY A 13 -33.63 -23.70 55.53
N LEU A 14 -32.49 -23.04 55.24
CA LEU A 14 -32.40 -21.68 54.69
C LEU A 14 -30.94 -21.16 54.67
N MET A 15 -30.66 -20.31 53.67
CA MET A 15 -29.60 -19.26 53.55
C MET A 15 -28.11 -19.63 53.63
N ALA A 16 -27.42 -19.45 52.51
CA ALA A 16 -26.01 -19.01 52.51
C ALA A 16 -25.77 -18.01 51.36
N GLN A 17 -25.00 -16.98 51.69
CA GLN A 17 -24.71 -15.73 50.98
C GLN A 17 -23.68 -15.90 49.85
N ALA A 18 -23.60 -14.96 48.90
CA ALA A 18 -22.39 -14.14 48.66
C ALA A 18 -22.47 -13.25 47.40
N ALA A 19 -22.16 -11.96 47.63
CA ALA A 19 -21.32 -11.03 46.86
C ALA A 19 -21.37 -10.98 45.31
N ASN A 20 -22.00 -9.90 44.83
CA ASN A 20 -21.47 -8.85 43.95
C ASN A 20 -20.35 -9.23 42.97
N GLN A 21 -20.70 -9.38 41.69
CA GLN A 21 -19.78 -9.32 40.55
C GLN A 21 -20.30 -8.22 39.61
N THR A 22 -19.52 -7.14 39.52
CA THR A 22 -19.69 -6.03 38.58
C THR A 22 -19.61 -6.54 37.15
N THR A 23 -20.70 -6.37 36.41
CA THR A 23 -20.74 -6.53 34.95
C THR A 23 -20.09 -5.30 34.30
N GLU A 24 -18.84 -5.44 33.89
CA GLU A 24 -18.24 -4.52 32.91
C GLU A 24 -18.92 -4.78 31.55
N SER A 25 -19.61 -3.77 31.02
CA SER A 25 -20.14 -3.81 29.66
C SER A 25 -18.98 -3.66 28.68
N GLU A 26 -18.44 -4.76 28.19
CA GLU A 26 -17.63 -4.75 26.98
C GLU A 26 -18.55 -4.46 25.79
N SER A 27 -18.58 -3.17 25.41
CA SER A 27 -19.15 -2.70 24.16
C SER A 27 -18.40 -3.37 23.00
N MET A 28 -19.03 -4.39 22.42
CA MET A 28 -18.62 -5.00 21.15
C MET A 28 -18.52 -3.92 20.07
N LYS A 29 -17.31 -3.43 19.79
CA LYS A 29 -17.02 -2.75 18.52
C LYS A 29 -16.97 -3.80 17.42
N GLN A 30 -18.05 -3.91 16.66
CA GLN A 30 -18.02 -4.54 15.34
C GLN A 30 -16.93 -3.84 14.49
N PRO A 31 -16.02 -4.58 13.84
CA PRO A 31 -15.21 -4.00 12.77
C PRO A 31 -16.15 -3.73 11.58
N THR A 32 -16.55 -2.47 11.44
CA THR A 32 -17.11 -1.94 10.21
C THR A 32 -15.95 -1.66 9.26
N GLY A 33 -15.79 -2.53 8.28
CA GLY A 33 -14.82 -2.37 7.21
C GLY A 33 -14.97 -3.52 6.25
N GLN A 34 -15.80 -3.32 5.23
CA GLN A 34 -15.92 -4.26 4.11
C GLN A 34 -14.50 -4.51 3.57
N ALA A 35 -14.00 -5.73 3.73
CA ALA A 35 -12.76 -6.15 3.10
C ALA A 35 -12.95 -5.99 1.59
N ALA A 36 -12.16 -5.10 0.98
CA ALA A 36 -12.06 -5.02 -0.46
C ALA A 36 -11.73 -6.43 -1.00
N ALA A 37 -12.31 -6.81 -2.13
CA ALA A 37 -11.98 -8.06 -2.81
C ALA A 37 -10.45 -8.20 -2.91
N PRO A 38 -9.88 -9.41 -2.72
CA PRO A 38 -8.43 -9.60 -2.74
C PRO A 38 -7.87 -9.07 -4.06
N SER A 39 -6.96 -8.10 -3.97
CA SER A 39 -6.24 -7.58 -5.12
C SER A 39 -5.37 -8.69 -5.69
N GLN A 40 -5.23 -8.72 -7.02
CA GLN A 40 -4.27 -9.61 -7.68
C GLN A 40 -2.81 -9.27 -7.33
N TRP A 41 -2.57 -8.11 -6.72
CA TRP A 41 -1.26 -7.62 -6.28
C TRP A 41 -1.08 -7.81 -4.78
N SER A 42 0.09 -8.30 -4.38
CA SER A 42 0.48 -8.47 -2.98
C SER A 42 1.98 -8.29 -2.79
N ARG A 43 2.40 -7.76 -1.64
CA ARG A 43 3.81 -7.69 -1.25
C ARG A 43 4.42 -9.10 -1.13
N PRO A 44 5.52 -9.41 -1.84
CA PRO A 44 6.28 -10.65 -1.63
C PRO A 44 6.92 -10.71 -0.24
N SER A 45 7.47 -11.86 0.14
CA SER A 45 8.21 -11.96 1.41
C SER A 45 9.50 -11.14 1.38
N ASP A 46 9.99 -10.70 2.54
CA ASP A 46 11.23 -9.93 2.65
C ASP A 46 12.44 -10.66 2.02
N GLU A 47 12.47 -11.99 2.11
CA GLU A 47 13.50 -12.83 1.46
C GLU A 47 13.41 -12.77 -0.07
N GLN A 48 12.20 -12.85 -0.63
CA GLN A 48 11.96 -12.73 -2.06
C GLN A 48 12.31 -11.33 -2.57
N ILE A 49 11.92 -10.29 -1.83
CA ILE A 49 12.27 -8.90 -2.16
C ILE A 49 13.79 -8.71 -2.18
N LYS A 50 14.48 -9.18 -1.13
CA LYS A 50 15.94 -9.06 -1.04
C LYS A 50 16.68 -9.84 -2.12
N ALA A 51 16.13 -10.97 -2.57
CA ALA A 51 16.72 -11.81 -3.62
C ALA A 51 16.46 -11.28 -5.04
N SER A 52 15.34 -10.58 -5.27
CA SER A 52 14.91 -10.14 -6.61
C SER A 52 15.39 -8.73 -6.97
N LEU A 53 15.64 -7.87 -5.98
CA LEU A 53 16.00 -6.48 -6.21
C LEU A 53 17.52 -6.25 -6.25
N THR A 54 17.95 -5.29 -7.07
CA THR A 54 19.31 -4.76 -6.98
C THR A 54 19.50 -4.00 -5.66
N PRO A 55 20.75 -3.77 -5.20
CA PRO A 55 20.99 -3.00 -3.98
C PRO A 55 20.37 -1.60 -3.97
N GLU A 56 20.34 -0.92 -5.13
CA GLU A 56 19.72 0.41 -5.26
C GLU A 56 18.19 0.33 -5.19
N GLN A 57 17.57 -0.61 -5.91
CA GLN A 57 16.12 -0.83 -5.86
C GLN A 57 15.66 -1.19 -4.44
N PHE A 58 16.40 -2.05 -3.75
CA PHE A 58 16.12 -2.39 -2.36
C PHE A 58 16.28 -1.18 -1.43
N LYS A 59 17.34 -0.39 -1.60
CA LYS A 59 17.57 0.83 -0.81
C LYS A 59 16.44 1.84 -1.01
N VAL A 60 16.03 2.07 -2.25
CA VAL A 60 14.94 3.00 -2.57
C VAL A 60 13.63 2.48 -1.99
N THR A 61 13.17 1.30 -2.41
CA THR A 61 11.83 0.81 -2.08
C THR A 61 11.65 0.44 -0.61
N GLN A 62 12.66 -0.15 0.04
CA GLN A 62 12.54 -0.71 1.40
C GLN A 62 13.17 0.15 2.49
N LYS A 63 14.07 1.07 2.13
CA LYS A 63 14.80 1.92 3.08
C LYS A 63 14.60 3.41 2.85
N ASN A 64 13.56 3.79 2.10
CA ASN A 64 13.21 5.17 1.77
C ASN A 64 14.39 5.96 1.17
N GLY A 65 15.21 5.26 0.38
CA GLY A 65 16.34 5.86 -0.31
C GLY A 65 15.88 6.70 -1.51
N THR A 66 16.78 7.56 -1.98
CA THR A 66 16.59 8.33 -3.22
C THR A 66 17.77 8.05 -4.15
N GLU A 67 17.47 7.73 -5.41
CA GLU A 67 18.48 7.51 -6.45
C GLU A 67 19.07 8.84 -6.96
N SER A 68 20.17 8.78 -7.73
CA SER A 68 20.81 10.00 -8.24
C SER A 68 19.99 10.67 -9.35
N PRO A 69 19.86 12.01 -9.36
CA PRO A 69 19.21 12.72 -10.45
C PRO A 69 19.98 12.55 -11.76
N PHE A 70 19.27 12.49 -12.89
CA PHE A 70 19.81 12.34 -14.26
C PHE A 70 20.69 11.11 -14.51
N ARG A 71 20.78 10.21 -13.53
CA ARG A 71 21.58 8.98 -13.58
C ARG A 71 20.74 7.78 -13.17
N ASN A 72 19.56 7.70 -13.76
CA ASN A 72 18.58 6.66 -13.50
C ASN A 72 17.90 6.22 -14.80
N ALA A 73 17.11 5.15 -14.73
CA ALA A 73 16.64 4.47 -15.92
C ALA A 73 15.53 5.20 -16.69
N TYR A 74 14.73 6.04 -16.04
CA TYR A 74 13.48 6.52 -16.62
C TYR A 74 13.29 8.04 -16.61
N TRP A 75 14.27 8.83 -16.16
CA TRP A 75 14.14 10.30 -16.21
C TRP A 75 13.86 10.80 -17.64
N ASP A 76 14.56 10.28 -18.65
CA ASP A 76 14.43 10.63 -20.08
C ASP A 76 13.63 9.59 -20.90
N ASN A 77 12.92 8.67 -20.26
CA ASN A 77 12.10 7.71 -21.00
C ASN A 77 10.81 8.39 -21.51
N HIS A 78 10.57 8.30 -22.82
CA HIS A 78 9.39 8.84 -23.52
C HIS A 78 8.57 7.77 -24.26
N GLN A 79 8.87 6.49 -24.06
CA GLN A 79 8.14 5.41 -24.71
C GLN A 79 6.71 5.30 -24.16
N ASP A 80 5.78 4.87 -25.02
CA ASP A 80 4.42 4.61 -24.61
C ASP A 80 4.33 3.30 -23.80
N GLY A 81 3.74 3.39 -22.61
CA GLY A 81 3.61 2.27 -21.68
C GLY A 81 3.22 2.70 -20.27
N ILE A 82 3.22 1.74 -19.35
CA ILE A 82 2.94 2.01 -17.93
C ILE A 82 4.18 1.73 -17.07
N TYR A 83 4.19 2.34 -15.90
CA TYR A 83 5.18 2.10 -14.85
C TYR A 83 4.47 1.37 -13.72
N VAL A 84 4.99 0.20 -13.38
CA VAL A 84 4.48 -0.65 -12.31
C VAL A 84 5.46 -0.66 -11.14
N ASP A 85 4.98 -0.97 -9.93
CA ASP A 85 5.85 -1.21 -8.78
C ASP A 85 6.78 -2.39 -9.10
N ILE A 86 8.08 -2.17 -8.93
CA ILE A 86 9.07 -3.22 -9.14
C ILE A 86 8.93 -4.39 -8.15
N VAL A 87 8.28 -4.16 -7.00
CA VAL A 87 8.10 -5.17 -5.94
C VAL A 87 6.83 -5.98 -6.15
N SER A 88 5.67 -5.33 -6.23
CA SER A 88 4.36 -6.02 -6.30
C SER A 88 3.86 -6.25 -7.72
N GLY A 89 4.40 -5.52 -8.71
CA GLY A 89 3.89 -5.49 -10.08
C GLY A 89 2.62 -4.66 -10.26
N GLU A 90 2.13 -3.98 -9.22
CA GLU A 90 0.91 -3.17 -9.32
C GLU A 90 1.12 -1.95 -10.20
N PRO A 91 0.18 -1.59 -11.09
CA PRO A 91 0.30 -0.44 -11.97
C PRO A 91 0.17 0.87 -11.19
N LEU A 92 1.11 1.79 -11.41
CA LEU A 92 1.23 3.05 -10.66
C LEU A 92 0.99 4.27 -11.54
N PHE A 93 1.73 4.38 -12.66
CA PHE A 93 1.72 5.56 -13.52
C PHE A 93 1.66 5.19 -15.00
N SER A 94 1.13 6.10 -15.82
CA SER A 94 1.12 5.98 -17.29
C SER A 94 2.12 6.97 -17.88
N SER A 95 2.79 6.59 -18.98
CA SER A 95 3.62 7.52 -19.76
C SER A 95 2.85 8.75 -20.24
N ARG A 96 1.52 8.67 -20.35
CA ARG A 96 0.66 9.82 -20.71
C ARG A 96 0.62 10.93 -19.68
N ALA A 97 0.83 10.58 -18.42
CA ALA A 97 0.92 11.54 -17.33
C ALA A 97 2.37 11.96 -17.07
N LYS A 98 3.36 11.31 -17.71
CA LYS A 98 4.78 11.66 -17.57
C LYS A 98 5.08 12.96 -18.30
N PHE A 99 5.91 13.81 -17.70
CA PHE A 99 6.39 15.04 -18.30
C PHE A 99 7.83 15.36 -17.88
N ASP A 100 8.48 16.26 -18.62
CA ASP A 100 9.84 16.70 -18.33
C ASP A 100 9.82 17.85 -17.32
N SER A 101 10.08 17.52 -16.06
CA SER A 101 10.13 18.49 -14.97
C SER A 101 11.46 19.21 -14.84
N GLY A 102 12.52 18.66 -15.44
CA GLY A 102 13.90 19.13 -15.24
C GLY A 102 14.49 18.81 -13.86
N THR A 103 13.83 17.99 -13.03
CA THR A 103 14.36 17.63 -11.70
C THR A 103 15.38 16.50 -11.72
N GLY A 104 15.41 15.71 -12.80
CA GLY A 104 16.31 14.57 -12.96
C GLY A 104 15.72 13.23 -12.51
N TRP A 105 14.44 13.18 -12.15
CA TRP A 105 13.69 11.95 -11.87
C TRP A 105 12.43 11.89 -12.74
N PRO A 106 11.92 10.69 -13.10
CA PRO A 106 10.66 10.59 -13.80
C PRO A 106 9.54 11.28 -12.99
N SER A 107 8.84 12.20 -13.66
CA SER A 107 7.83 13.05 -13.04
C SER A 107 6.49 12.84 -13.72
N PHE A 108 5.44 12.67 -12.92
CA PHE A 108 4.08 12.40 -13.40
C PHE A 108 3.10 13.42 -12.83
N SER A 109 2.10 13.82 -13.59
CA SER A 109 1.06 14.75 -13.12
C SER A 109 -0.04 14.08 -12.29
N THR A 110 -0.23 12.77 -12.48
CA THR A 110 -1.25 11.98 -11.78
C THR A 110 -0.93 10.48 -11.85
N PRO A 111 -1.30 9.68 -10.85
CA PRO A 111 -1.27 8.22 -10.96
C PRO A 111 -2.35 7.70 -11.91
N ILE A 112 -2.27 6.41 -12.27
CA ILE A 112 -3.36 5.74 -13.02
C ILE A 112 -4.64 5.74 -12.18
N LYS A 113 -5.79 5.91 -12.84
CA LYS A 113 -7.12 5.94 -12.19
C LYS A 113 -7.39 4.66 -11.39
N GLY A 114 -7.98 4.82 -10.19
CA GLY A 114 -8.16 3.71 -9.24
C GLY A 114 -6.88 3.37 -8.49
N SER A 115 -6.00 4.37 -8.30
CA SER A 115 -4.57 4.20 -8.07
C SER A 115 -4.21 3.28 -6.90
N ASN A 116 -3.13 2.57 -7.15
CA ASN A 116 -2.37 1.76 -6.22
C ASN A 116 -1.28 2.60 -5.51
N VAL A 117 -1.56 3.89 -5.29
CA VAL A 117 -0.62 4.85 -4.73
C VAL A 117 -1.24 5.43 -3.46
N THR A 118 -0.45 5.48 -2.38
CA THR A 118 -0.82 6.10 -1.11
C THR A 118 0.10 7.28 -0.81
N GLU A 119 -0.49 8.35 -0.30
CA GLU A 119 0.22 9.57 0.11
C GLU A 119 0.31 9.60 1.64
N LYS A 120 1.48 9.95 2.16
CA LYS A 120 1.75 10.00 3.60
C LYS A 120 2.56 11.24 3.93
N GLU A 121 2.23 11.92 5.01
CA GLU A 121 3.04 13.04 5.49
C GLU A 121 4.45 12.58 5.89
N ASP A 122 5.46 13.28 5.38
CA ASP A 122 6.88 13.06 5.64
C ASP A 122 7.51 14.34 6.20
N TRP A 123 7.94 14.23 7.46
CA TRP A 123 8.58 15.31 8.22
C TRP A 123 10.11 15.14 8.30
N ALA A 124 10.68 14.22 7.53
CA ALA A 124 12.12 13.98 7.53
C ALA A 124 12.89 15.22 7.05
N TRP A 125 14.11 15.38 7.56
CA TRP A 125 15.03 16.46 7.18
C TRP A 125 14.49 17.88 7.43
N GLY A 126 13.51 18.03 8.33
CA GLY A 126 12.95 19.34 8.69
C GLY A 126 12.11 19.98 7.60
N MET A 127 11.73 19.22 6.56
CA MET A 127 10.83 19.66 5.50
C MET A 127 9.47 19.00 5.68
N SER A 128 8.39 19.70 5.34
CA SER A 128 7.07 19.10 5.17
C SER A 128 6.93 18.66 3.72
N ARG A 129 6.93 17.36 3.47
CA ARG A 129 6.73 16.75 2.15
C ARG A 129 5.65 15.69 2.25
N THR A 130 5.07 15.32 1.12
CA THR A 130 4.17 14.18 1.04
C THR A 130 4.88 13.03 0.37
N GLU A 131 5.24 12.00 1.15
CA GLU A 131 5.77 10.74 0.65
C GLU A 131 4.71 10.01 -0.17
N VAL A 132 5.17 9.40 -1.26
CA VAL A 132 4.36 8.56 -2.15
C VAL A 132 4.84 7.12 -2.02
N ARG A 133 3.92 6.21 -1.73
CA ARG A 133 4.18 4.76 -1.61
C ARG A 133 3.24 3.94 -2.48
N SER A 134 3.64 2.73 -2.87
CA SER A 134 2.74 1.77 -3.51
C SER A 134 1.83 1.11 -2.48
N LYS A 135 0.58 0.84 -2.86
CA LYS A 135 -0.47 0.39 -1.93
C LYS A 135 -0.29 -1.07 -1.53
N HIS A 136 0.00 -1.95 -2.48
CA HIS A 136 0.09 -3.38 -2.25
C HIS A 136 1.51 -3.84 -1.94
N GLY A 137 2.53 -3.17 -2.47
CA GLY A 137 3.93 -3.43 -2.17
C GLY A 137 4.47 -2.72 -0.93
N ASP A 138 3.83 -1.62 -0.50
CA ASP A 138 4.37 -0.68 0.50
C ASP A 138 5.82 -0.26 0.15
N SER A 139 6.07 -0.03 -1.14
CA SER A 139 7.36 0.44 -1.66
C SER A 139 7.41 1.96 -1.55
N HIS A 140 8.50 2.51 -1.01
CA HIS A 140 8.79 3.93 -1.18
C HIS A 140 9.03 4.24 -2.66
N LEU A 141 8.23 5.17 -3.20
CA LEU A 141 8.30 5.57 -4.60
C LEU A 141 9.02 6.91 -4.73
N GLY A 142 8.68 7.88 -3.88
CA GLY A 142 9.24 9.23 -3.90
C GLY A 142 8.35 10.22 -3.17
N HIS A 143 8.13 11.39 -3.76
CA HIS A 143 7.36 12.47 -3.15
C HIS A 143 6.47 13.17 -4.17
N VAL A 144 5.36 13.75 -3.70
CA VAL A 144 4.49 14.62 -4.50
C VAL A 144 4.63 16.08 -4.05
N PHE A 145 4.59 16.98 -5.02
CA PHE A 145 4.74 18.43 -4.85
C PHE A 145 3.64 19.18 -5.61
N ASP A 146 3.29 20.39 -5.16
CA ASP A 146 2.25 21.23 -5.78
C ASP A 146 2.82 22.21 -6.84
N ASP A 147 3.87 21.80 -7.55
CA ASP A 147 4.58 22.58 -8.57
C ASP A 147 4.51 21.94 -9.98
N GLY A 148 3.54 21.05 -10.20
CA GLY A 148 3.32 20.33 -11.45
C GLY A 148 2.41 21.03 -12.44
N PRO A 149 2.32 20.51 -13.68
CA PRO A 149 1.47 21.05 -14.73
C PRO A 149 0.01 20.66 -14.56
N GLY A 150 -0.88 21.41 -15.21
CA GLY A 150 -2.30 21.10 -15.29
C GLY A 150 -3.11 21.57 -14.08
N PRO A 151 -4.42 21.30 -14.05
CA PRO A 151 -5.35 21.89 -13.09
C PRO A 151 -5.13 21.40 -11.65
N ASN A 152 -4.59 20.19 -11.47
CA ASN A 152 -4.31 19.65 -10.15
C ASN A 152 -3.01 20.21 -9.56
N GLY A 153 -2.13 20.77 -10.39
CA GLY A 153 -0.84 21.33 -9.96
C GLY A 153 0.13 20.31 -9.36
N GLN A 154 -0.13 19.00 -9.46
CA GLN A 154 0.67 17.98 -8.79
C GLN A 154 1.84 17.49 -9.65
N ARG A 155 2.98 17.26 -9.00
CA ARG A 155 4.15 16.59 -9.57
C ARG A 155 4.57 15.44 -8.66
N TYR A 156 4.25 14.23 -9.09
CA TYR A 156 4.76 12.99 -8.52
C TYR A 156 6.19 12.77 -9.01
N CYS A 157 7.16 13.04 -8.16
CA CYS A 157 8.59 12.88 -8.42
C CYS A 157 9.04 11.52 -7.90
N ILE A 158 9.26 10.57 -8.80
CA ILE A 158 9.38 9.15 -8.46
C ILE A 158 10.77 8.62 -8.78
N ASN A 159 11.29 7.72 -7.96
CA ASN A 159 12.54 7.02 -8.25
C ASN A 159 12.32 5.94 -9.31
N SER A 160 13.12 5.94 -10.37
CA SER A 160 13.15 4.88 -11.38
C SER A 160 13.44 3.51 -10.77
N ALA A 161 14.29 3.44 -9.74
CA ALA A 161 14.60 2.22 -9.01
C ALA A 161 13.41 1.63 -8.22
N SER A 162 12.29 2.35 -8.11
CA SER A 162 11.02 1.81 -7.58
C SER A 162 10.07 1.30 -8.68
N LEU A 163 10.42 1.51 -9.95
CA LEU A 163 9.55 1.28 -11.09
C LEU A 163 10.10 0.19 -12.01
N ARG A 164 9.18 -0.51 -12.67
CA ARG A 164 9.45 -1.30 -13.88
C ARG A 164 8.57 -0.77 -15.00
N PHE A 165 9.19 -0.45 -16.13
CA PHE A 165 8.44 0.02 -17.31
C PHE A 165 7.93 -1.17 -18.14
N VAL A 166 6.66 -1.11 -18.53
CA VAL A 166 6.01 -2.07 -19.43
C VAL A 166 5.53 -1.33 -20.69
N PRO A 167 6.18 -1.53 -21.84
CA PRO A 167 5.77 -0.86 -23.08
C PRO A 167 4.40 -1.36 -23.55
N VAL A 168 3.66 -0.51 -24.28
CA VAL A 168 2.30 -0.83 -24.79
C VAL A 168 2.23 -2.21 -25.46
N ALA A 169 3.23 -2.53 -26.30
CA ALA A 169 3.30 -3.80 -27.02
C ALA A 169 3.36 -5.05 -26.12
N LYS A 170 3.69 -4.90 -24.83
CA LYS A 170 3.78 -6.00 -23.87
C LYS A 170 2.64 -6.02 -22.84
N LEU A 171 1.78 -5.01 -22.80
CA LEU A 171 0.74 -4.90 -21.77
C LEU A 171 -0.15 -6.14 -21.71
N ALA A 172 -0.76 -6.54 -22.83
CA ALA A 172 -1.62 -7.72 -22.85
C ALA A 172 -0.87 -9.01 -22.47
N ALA A 173 0.35 -9.20 -22.99
CA ALA A 173 1.15 -10.40 -22.75
C ALA A 173 1.61 -10.53 -21.29
N GLU A 174 1.80 -9.40 -20.59
CA GLU A 174 2.22 -9.36 -19.20
C GLU A 174 1.05 -9.23 -18.20
N GLY A 175 -0.21 -9.33 -18.67
CA GLY A 175 -1.39 -9.30 -17.79
C GLY A 175 -1.93 -7.90 -17.48
N TYR A 176 -1.45 -6.87 -18.17
CA TYR A 176 -1.87 -5.47 -18.04
C TYR A 176 -2.81 -5.03 -19.17
N GLY A 177 -3.55 -5.97 -19.78
CA GLY A 177 -4.37 -5.73 -20.97
C GLY A 177 -5.44 -4.65 -20.80
N GLU A 178 -5.98 -4.47 -19.59
CA GLU A 178 -6.95 -3.41 -19.29
C GLU A 178 -6.38 -2.01 -19.56
N TYR A 179 -5.07 -1.81 -19.38
CA TYR A 179 -4.42 -0.51 -19.55
C TYR A 179 -4.13 -0.14 -21.01
N LEU A 180 -4.44 -1.03 -21.97
CA LEU A 180 -4.37 -0.70 -23.40
C LEU A 180 -5.30 0.46 -23.77
N GLU A 181 -6.43 0.60 -23.07
CA GLU A 181 -7.41 1.66 -23.31
C GLU A 181 -6.82 3.07 -23.13
N LEU A 182 -5.79 3.20 -22.29
CA LEU A 182 -5.08 4.47 -22.10
C LEU A 182 -4.40 4.94 -23.41
N PHE A 183 -4.10 4.03 -24.34
CA PHE A 183 -3.31 4.30 -25.54
C PHE A 183 -4.08 4.10 -26.85
N ALA A 184 -5.41 3.93 -26.76
CA ALA A 184 -6.25 3.60 -27.91
C ALA A 184 -6.24 4.66 -29.04
N ASP A 185 -5.94 5.93 -28.71
CA ASP A 185 -5.83 7.06 -29.63
C ASP A 185 -4.47 7.16 -30.37
N ARG A 186 -3.52 6.26 -30.08
CA ARG A 186 -2.18 6.24 -30.70
C ARG A 186 -1.89 5.00 -31.55
N VAL A 187 -2.88 4.10 -31.66
CA VAL A 187 -2.80 2.92 -32.52
C VAL A 187 -3.43 3.28 -33.87
N GLU A 188 -2.73 4.07 -34.67
CA GLU A 188 -2.94 4.18 -36.13
C GLU A 188 -1.84 3.42 -36.88
#